data_AF-A0A1V2PEV8-F1
#
_entry.id   AF-A0A1V2PEV8-F1
#
_cell.length_a   1.000
_cell.length_b   1.000
_cell.length_c   1.000
_cell.angle_alpha   90.00
_cell.angle_beta   90.00
_cell.angle_gamma   90.00
#
_symmetry.space_group_name_H-M   'P 1'
#
loop_
_entity.id
_entity.type
_entity.pdbx_description
1 polymer ?
#
loop_
_entity_poly.entity_id
_entity_poly.type
_entity_poly.pdbx_seq_one_letter_code
_entity_poly.pdbx_strand_id
1 'polypeptide(L)'
;MPEGVEDTSSTTDNTPGTPAPSSPGTTAEPSTPVTTPPAAKAQITVVPGNYASNPAVQGLVKKYPIYYKAQIDRNDSVIKETFPAYFYLDVTDNIKQAKSNGWVMRPPGSVVVMSVVQRPFGVVRLNLCLSQRTQYWKPKSRTWVKPAPQGLPKVIEMVETGMGWSMYREMKPDKPFSCAKVRFPA
;
A
#
# COMPACT_ATOMS: atom_id res chain seq x y z
N MET A 1 42.62 -33.54 50.09
CA MET A 1 44.05 -33.19 50.31
C MET A 1 44.85 -34.00 49.30
N PRO A 2 45.85 -33.41 48.61
CA PRO A 2 46.87 -32.47 49.07
C PRO A 2 46.59 -31.01 48.63
N GLU A 3 46.92 -29.94 49.38
CA GLU A 3 48.25 -29.35 49.75
C GLU A 3 48.99 -28.81 48.50
N GLY A 4 49.09 -27.50 48.26
CA GLY A 4 50.08 -26.54 48.84
C GLY A 4 51.40 -26.67 48.02
N VAL A 5 52.11 -25.68 47.49
CA VAL A 5 52.50 -24.29 47.86
C VAL A 5 53.11 -23.68 46.56
N GLU A 6 53.26 -22.37 46.29
CA GLU A 6 54.31 -21.48 46.81
C GLU A 6 54.03 -20.00 46.48
N ASP A 7 54.33 -19.17 47.47
CA ASP A 7 54.41 -17.72 47.51
C ASP A 7 55.48 -17.13 46.58
N THR A 8 55.21 -15.97 45.98
CA THR A 8 56.17 -14.85 45.99
C THR A 8 55.40 -13.52 45.89
N SER A 9 55.42 -12.75 46.98
CA SER A 9 54.94 -11.38 47.04
C SER A 9 55.92 -10.39 46.42
N SER A 10 55.42 -9.35 45.73
CA SER A 10 55.95 -7.98 45.79
C SER A 10 54.94 -6.97 45.21
N THR A 11 54.42 -6.13 46.09
CA THR A 11 53.66 -4.87 45.89
C THR A 11 54.56 -3.85 45.13
N THR A 12 54.11 -2.94 44.25
CA THR A 12 53.37 -1.69 44.56
C THR A 12 52.89 -0.98 43.27
N ASP A 13 51.69 -0.39 43.36
CA ASP A 13 51.20 0.91 42.87
C ASP A 13 51.22 1.36 41.38
N ASN A 14 49.98 1.69 40.97
CA ASN A 14 49.49 2.91 40.30
C ASN A 14 49.53 3.13 38.77
N THR A 15 48.30 3.41 38.31
CA THR A 15 47.86 4.27 37.17
C THR A 15 47.84 3.67 35.77
N PRO A 16 46.64 3.52 35.15
CA PRO A 16 46.53 3.32 33.71
C PRO A 16 46.92 4.59 32.95
N GLY A 17 48.05 4.54 32.24
CA GLY A 17 48.51 5.57 31.33
C GLY A 17 47.76 5.55 29.98
N THR A 18 47.31 6.72 29.56
CA THR A 18 46.79 7.06 28.23
C THR A 18 47.82 6.79 27.12
N PRO A 19 47.44 6.13 26.00
CA PRO A 19 48.21 6.19 24.75
C PRO A 19 47.77 7.35 23.84
N ALA A 20 48.77 7.92 23.17
CA ALA A 20 48.81 9.19 22.43
C ALA A 20 48.12 9.17 21.03
N PRO A 21 47.97 10.33 20.35
CA PRO A 21 47.12 10.50 19.17
C PRO A 21 47.83 10.14 17.84
N SER A 22 47.05 9.76 16.83
CA SER A 22 47.51 9.64 15.44
C SER A 22 46.55 10.37 14.48
N SER A 23 47.15 11.05 13.52
CA SER A 23 46.63 12.09 12.62
C SER A 23 45.68 11.59 11.50
N PRO A 24 45.06 12.49 10.71
CA PRO A 24 43.71 12.32 10.18
C PRO A 24 43.64 11.48 8.89
N GLY A 25 42.76 10.49 8.89
CA GLY A 25 42.30 9.79 7.69
C GLY A 25 41.14 10.54 7.05
N THR A 26 41.29 10.85 5.77
CA THR A 26 40.40 11.58 4.87
C THR A 26 38.92 11.20 5.03
N THR A 27 38.09 12.18 5.40
CA THR A 27 36.63 12.09 5.34
C THR A 27 36.20 11.79 3.91
N ALA A 28 35.65 10.60 3.66
CA ALA A 28 34.94 10.33 2.43
C ALA A 28 33.73 11.28 2.34
N GLU A 29 33.70 12.05 1.27
CA GLU A 29 32.66 13.03 0.95
C GLU A 29 31.28 12.36 0.95
N PRO A 30 30.22 13.01 1.47
CA PRO A 30 28.87 12.49 1.40
C PRO A 30 28.50 12.24 -0.06
N SER A 31 28.25 10.98 -0.41
CA SER A 31 27.70 10.64 -1.72
C SER A 31 26.43 11.45 -1.93
N THR A 32 26.42 12.20 -3.02
CA THR A 32 25.29 13.00 -3.49
C THR A 32 24.01 12.16 -3.47
N PRO A 33 22.85 12.76 -3.09
CA PRO A 33 21.60 12.03 -3.11
C PRO A 33 21.37 11.51 -4.53
N VAL A 34 21.23 10.19 -4.65
CA VAL A 34 20.78 9.54 -5.88
C VAL A 34 19.47 10.21 -6.26
N THR A 35 19.50 11.00 -7.33
CA THR A 35 18.29 11.53 -7.95
C THR A 35 17.44 10.35 -8.33
N THR A 36 16.44 10.07 -7.49
CA THR A 36 15.41 9.08 -7.79
C THR A 36 14.77 9.54 -9.09
N PRO A 37 14.68 8.69 -10.12
CA PRO A 37 13.96 9.02 -11.35
C PRO A 37 12.57 9.57 -10.96
N PRO A 38 12.06 10.63 -11.63
CA PRO A 38 10.75 11.16 -11.34
C PRO A 38 9.76 9.99 -11.36
N ALA A 39 9.05 9.79 -10.24
CA ALA A 39 8.12 8.68 -10.09
C ALA A 39 7.25 8.61 -11.35
N ALA A 40 7.25 7.45 -12.01
CA ALA A 40 6.34 7.19 -13.11
C ALA A 40 4.95 7.68 -12.67
N LYS A 41 4.33 8.59 -13.46
CA LYS A 41 3.05 9.22 -13.09
C LYS A 41 2.12 8.14 -12.56
N ALA A 42 1.83 8.18 -11.26
CA ALA A 42 1.14 7.10 -10.59
C ALA A 42 -0.19 6.83 -11.32
N GLN A 43 -0.41 5.59 -11.77
CA GLN A 43 -1.64 5.24 -12.47
C GLN A 43 -2.87 5.40 -11.56
N ILE A 44 -2.66 5.25 -10.25
CA ILE A 44 -3.65 5.48 -9.20
C ILE A 44 -2.98 6.09 -7.97
N THR A 45 -3.64 7.07 -7.37
CA THR A 45 -3.28 7.60 -6.04
C THR A 45 -4.30 7.12 -5.02
N VAL A 46 -3.84 6.44 -3.97
CA VAL A 46 -4.66 6.08 -2.81
C VAL A 46 -4.39 7.08 -1.69
N VAL A 47 -5.41 7.82 -1.28
CA VAL A 47 -5.36 8.83 -0.23
C VAL A 47 -5.91 8.21 1.06
N PRO A 48 -5.05 7.88 2.03
CA PRO A 48 -5.47 7.23 3.27
C PRO A 48 -6.18 8.18 4.24
N GLY A 49 -6.00 9.50 4.10
CA GLY A 49 -6.56 10.50 5.02
C GLY A 49 -6.08 10.30 6.46
N ASN A 50 -6.97 10.53 7.43
CA ASN A 50 -6.71 10.36 8.87
C ASN A 50 -6.52 8.88 9.29
N TYR A 51 -6.61 7.94 8.35
CA TYR A 51 -6.56 6.50 8.61
C TYR A 51 -5.23 5.85 8.20
N ALA A 52 -4.20 6.65 7.89
CA ALA A 52 -2.91 6.15 7.41
C ALA A 52 -2.17 5.22 8.39
N SER A 53 -2.44 5.34 9.69
CA SER A 53 -1.90 4.45 10.73
C SER A 53 -2.62 3.10 10.82
N ASN A 54 -3.79 2.95 10.18
CA ASN A 54 -4.53 1.70 10.23
C ASN A 54 -3.88 0.66 9.29
N PRO A 55 -3.55 -0.55 9.76
CA PRO A 55 -2.82 -1.54 8.97
C PRO A 55 -3.63 -2.05 7.77
N ALA A 56 -4.96 -2.09 7.86
CA ALA A 56 -5.83 -2.41 6.72
C ALA A 56 -5.73 -1.34 5.62
N VAL A 57 -5.64 -0.06 6.00
CA VAL A 57 -5.47 1.04 5.04
C VAL A 57 -4.08 0.99 4.39
N GLN A 58 -3.04 0.62 5.14
CA GLN A 58 -1.70 0.40 4.57
C GLN A 58 -1.70 -0.77 3.57
N GLY A 59 -2.40 -1.86 3.90
CA GLY A 59 -2.63 -2.98 2.97
C GLY A 59 -3.35 -2.54 1.69
N LEU A 60 -4.36 -1.67 1.80
CA LEU A 60 -5.05 -1.08 0.65
C LEU A 60 -4.09 -0.24 -0.19
N VAL A 61 -3.34 0.68 0.42
CA VAL A 61 -2.36 1.54 -0.29
C VAL A 61 -1.35 0.70 -1.06
N LYS A 62 -0.88 -0.41 -0.48
CA LYS A 62 0.09 -1.32 -1.10
C LYS A 62 -0.52 -2.15 -2.24
N LYS A 63 -1.70 -2.73 -2.04
CA LYS A 63 -2.27 -3.71 -2.99
C LYS A 63 -3.22 -3.12 -4.02
N TYR A 64 -3.87 -2.00 -3.75
CA TYR A 64 -4.81 -1.38 -4.70
C TYR A 64 -4.16 -1.00 -6.04
N PRO A 65 -2.91 -0.50 -6.11
CA PRO A 65 -2.23 -0.27 -7.39
C PRO A 65 -2.10 -1.52 -8.26
N ILE A 66 -1.88 -2.69 -7.64
CA ILE A 66 -1.79 -3.98 -8.35
C ILE A 66 -3.14 -4.33 -8.98
N TYR A 67 -4.22 -4.21 -8.20
CA TYR A 67 -5.58 -4.41 -8.67
C TYR A 67 -5.97 -3.42 -9.77
N TYR A 68 -5.61 -2.15 -9.61
CA TYR A 68 -5.91 -1.12 -10.59
C TYR A 68 -5.17 -1.37 -11.92
N LYS A 69 -3.92 -1.78 -11.85
CA LYS A 69 -3.13 -2.19 -13.01
C LYS A 69 -3.77 -3.38 -13.73
N ALA A 70 -4.26 -4.38 -13.00
CA ALA A 70 -4.98 -5.52 -13.57
C ALA A 70 -6.23 -5.09 -14.36
N GLN A 71 -6.96 -4.08 -13.86
CA GLN A 71 -8.11 -3.51 -14.57
C GLN A 71 -7.70 -2.73 -15.82
N ILE A 72 -6.62 -1.94 -15.77
CA ILE A 72 -6.07 -1.25 -16.95
C ILE A 72 -5.65 -2.25 -18.02
N ASP A 73 -4.87 -3.25 -17.63
CA ASP A 73 -4.31 -4.26 -18.53
C ASP A 73 -5.37 -5.28 -18.99
N ARG A 74 -6.55 -5.27 -18.34
CA ARG A 74 -7.66 -6.21 -18.54
C ARG A 74 -7.22 -7.66 -18.41
N ASN A 75 -6.37 -7.92 -17.42
CA ASN A 75 -5.76 -9.20 -17.15
C ASN A 75 -5.95 -9.54 -15.67
N ASP A 76 -6.71 -10.60 -15.39
CA ASP A 76 -7.06 -11.04 -14.04
C ASP A 76 -6.06 -12.02 -13.42
N SER A 77 -5.03 -12.49 -14.16
CA SER A 77 -4.05 -13.46 -13.65
C SER A 77 -3.34 -12.95 -12.39
N VAL A 78 -2.91 -11.68 -12.39
CA VAL A 78 -2.25 -11.09 -11.21
C VAL A 78 -3.19 -11.01 -10.01
N ILE A 79 -4.51 -10.90 -10.23
CA ILE A 79 -5.47 -10.89 -9.13
C ILE A 79 -5.57 -12.28 -8.51
N LYS A 80 -5.65 -13.31 -9.36
CA LYS A 80 -5.72 -14.72 -8.96
C LYS A 80 -4.53 -15.12 -8.08
N GLU A 81 -3.35 -14.61 -8.38
CA GLU A 81 -2.10 -14.94 -7.68
C GLU A 81 -1.89 -14.12 -6.39
N THR A 82 -2.37 -12.87 -6.36
CA THR A 82 -1.99 -11.91 -5.30
C THR A 82 -3.07 -11.75 -4.21
N PHE A 83 -4.32 -12.03 -4.54
CA PHE A 83 -5.47 -11.74 -3.67
C PHE A 83 -6.18 -13.01 -3.22
N PRO A 84 -6.88 -12.97 -2.06
CA PRO A 84 -7.79 -14.04 -1.64
C PRO A 84 -8.76 -14.44 -2.76
N ALA A 85 -9.07 -15.73 -2.85
CA ALA A 85 -9.92 -16.29 -3.90
C ALA A 85 -11.30 -15.61 -3.97
N TYR A 86 -11.89 -15.25 -2.83
CA TYR A 86 -13.17 -14.52 -2.80
C TYR A 86 -13.08 -13.16 -3.49
N PHE A 87 -12.00 -12.42 -3.30
CA PHE A 87 -11.81 -11.13 -3.97
C PHE A 87 -11.64 -11.31 -5.48
N TYR A 88 -10.88 -12.34 -5.89
CA TYR A 88 -10.75 -12.69 -7.31
C TYR A 88 -12.12 -12.90 -7.96
N LEU A 89 -12.97 -13.76 -7.37
CA LEU A 89 -14.30 -14.07 -7.91
C LEU A 89 -15.21 -12.84 -8.02
N ASP A 90 -15.12 -11.90 -7.07
CA ASP A 90 -15.93 -10.68 -7.08
C ASP A 90 -15.60 -9.72 -8.24
N VAL A 91 -14.32 -9.64 -8.62
CA VAL A 91 -13.84 -8.56 -9.51
C VAL A 91 -13.56 -9.02 -10.93
N THR A 92 -13.37 -10.33 -11.15
CA THR A 92 -12.96 -10.88 -12.45
C THR A 92 -13.98 -10.67 -13.55
N ASP A 93 -15.26 -10.75 -13.23
CA ASP A 93 -16.32 -10.63 -14.22
C ASP A 93 -16.32 -9.23 -14.85
N ASN A 94 -16.06 -8.20 -14.05
CA ASN A 94 -15.93 -6.83 -14.55
C ASN A 94 -14.72 -6.67 -15.48
N ILE A 95 -13.60 -7.33 -15.18
CA ILE A 95 -12.39 -7.29 -16.02
C ILE A 95 -12.60 -8.03 -17.34
N LYS A 96 -13.21 -9.22 -17.29
CA LYS A 96 -13.56 -10.02 -18.47
C LYS A 96 -14.58 -9.28 -19.35
N GLN A 97 -15.58 -8.65 -18.75
CA GLN A 97 -16.56 -7.81 -19.45
C GLN A 97 -15.90 -6.59 -20.10
N ALA A 98 -14.98 -5.92 -19.41
CA ALA A 98 -14.25 -4.80 -20.01
C ALA A 98 -13.39 -5.24 -21.20
N LYS A 99 -12.76 -6.42 -21.11
CA LYS A 99 -11.99 -7.03 -22.20
C LYS A 99 -12.86 -7.32 -23.42
N SER A 100 -13.99 -8.01 -23.24
CA SER A 100 -14.88 -8.39 -24.34
C SER A 100 -15.53 -7.19 -25.02
N ASN A 101 -15.87 -6.15 -24.26
CA ASN A 101 -16.49 -4.94 -24.80
C ASN A 101 -15.49 -3.88 -25.29
N GLY A 102 -14.18 -4.13 -25.18
CA GLY A 102 -13.14 -3.17 -25.56
C GLY A 102 -13.16 -1.88 -24.72
N TRP A 103 -13.63 -1.95 -23.48
CA TRP A 103 -13.62 -0.81 -22.57
C TRP A 103 -12.19 -0.56 -22.06
N VAL A 104 -11.87 0.69 -21.74
CA VAL A 104 -10.52 1.12 -21.30
C VAL A 104 -10.61 1.93 -20.03
N MET A 105 -9.61 1.86 -19.16
CA MET A 105 -9.46 2.85 -18.08
C MET A 105 -8.64 4.04 -18.57
N ARG A 106 -8.84 5.22 -17.97
CA ARG A 106 -8.11 6.44 -18.33
C ARG A 106 -7.36 6.99 -17.11
N PRO A 107 -6.18 6.43 -16.78
CA PRO A 107 -5.37 6.94 -15.66
C PRO A 107 -4.92 8.40 -15.89
N PRO A 108 -4.53 9.12 -14.83
CA PRO A 108 -4.49 8.68 -13.43
C PRO A 108 -5.88 8.65 -12.76
N GLY A 109 -6.10 7.70 -11.87
CA GLY A 109 -7.27 7.64 -11.00
C GLY A 109 -6.95 8.02 -9.56
N SER A 110 -7.98 8.16 -8.72
CA SER A 110 -7.80 8.38 -7.27
C SER A 110 -8.80 7.57 -6.46
N VAL A 111 -8.34 7.11 -5.30
CA VAL A 111 -9.17 6.48 -4.27
C VAL A 111 -8.94 7.21 -2.96
N VAL A 112 -10.00 7.62 -2.29
CA VAL A 112 -9.93 8.30 -0.99
C VAL A 112 -10.62 7.44 0.06
N VAL A 113 -9.91 7.15 1.15
CA VAL A 113 -10.47 6.44 2.30
C VAL A 113 -11.31 7.42 3.12
N MET A 114 -12.61 7.13 3.22
CA MET A 114 -13.59 7.98 3.91
C MET A 114 -13.81 7.54 5.36
N SER A 115 -13.77 6.25 5.62
CA SER A 115 -13.85 5.70 6.98
C SER A 115 -13.39 4.26 7.04
N VAL A 116 -13.05 3.85 8.26
CA VAL A 116 -12.68 2.49 8.63
C VAL A 116 -13.66 2.00 9.68
N VAL A 117 -14.24 0.83 9.47
CA VAL A 117 -15.20 0.22 10.39
C VAL A 117 -14.77 -1.22 10.66
N GLN A 118 -14.53 -1.55 11.93
CA GLN A 118 -14.21 -2.92 12.31
C GLN A 118 -15.47 -3.78 12.26
N ARG A 119 -15.34 -4.98 11.72
CA ARG A 119 -16.40 -5.97 11.57
C ARG A 119 -16.03 -7.23 12.36
N PRO A 120 -17.01 -8.11 12.65
CA PRO A 120 -16.71 -9.41 13.26
C PRO A 120 -15.69 -10.21 12.43
N PHE A 121 -15.06 -11.20 13.07
CA PHE A 121 -14.13 -12.14 12.43
C PHE A 121 -12.88 -11.49 11.84
N GLY A 122 -12.39 -10.41 12.45
CA GLY A 122 -11.13 -9.76 12.04
C GLY A 122 -11.21 -9.02 10.70
N VAL A 123 -12.41 -8.78 10.18
CA VAL A 123 -12.61 -8.03 8.94
C VAL A 123 -12.61 -6.53 9.23
N VAL A 124 -11.94 -5.75 8.39
CA VAL A 124 -11.96 -4.28 8.44
C VAL A 124 -12.60 -3.74 7.17
N ARG A 125 -13.71 -3.04 7.32
CA ARG A 125 -14.41 -2.42 6.21
C ARG A 125 -13.88 -1.02 5.95
N LEU A 126 -13.49 -0.77 4.71
CA LEU A 126 -13.08 0.53 4.21
C LEU A 126 -14.19 1.11 3.33
N ASN A 127 -14.70 2.28 3.71
CA ASN A 127 -15.58 3.06 2.84
C ASN A 127 -14.70 3.99 2.00
N LEU A 128 -14.83 3.89 0.68
CA LEU A 128 -13.96 4.54 -0.28
C LEU A 128 -14.76 5.43 -1.21
N CYS A 129 -14.13 6.52 -1.64
CA CYS A 129 -14.58 7.32 -2.76
C CYS A 129 -13.59 7.19 -3.91
N LEU A 130 -14.08 6.76 -5.07
CA LEU A 130 -13.30 6.51 -6.26
C LEU A 130 -13.54 7.63 -7.28
N SER A 131 -12.50 8.18 -7.90
CA SER A 131 -12.66 9.22 -8.92
C SER A 131 -13.28 8.65 -10.20
N GLN A 132 -13.87 9.50 -11.05
CA GLN A 132 -14.45 9.09 -12.34
C GLN A 132 -13.48 8.25 -13.20
N ARG A 133 -12.19 8.59 -13.16
CA ARG A 133 -11.13 7.94 -13.95
C ARG A 133 -10.80 6.52 -13.51
N THR A 134 -11.28 6.12 -12.35
CA THR A 134 -11.22 4.72 -11.88
C THR A 134 -12.30 3.83 -12.51
N GLN A 135 -13.14 4.37 -13.37
CA GLN A 135 -14.17 3.63 -14.08
C GLN A 135 -13.72 3.31 -15.51
N TYR A 136 -14.35 2.30 -16.10
CA TYR A 136 -14.18 2.01 -17.50
C TYR A 136 -14.83 3.09 -18.39
N TRP A 137 -14.17 3.39 -19.49
CA TRP A 137 -14.56 4.29 -20.57
C TRP A 137 -14.87 3.47 -21.82
N LYS A 138 -15.93 3.83 -22.52
CA LYS A 138 -16.34 3.27 -23.81
C LYS A 138 -15.73 4.13 -24.92
N PRO A 139 -14.68 3.67 -25.63
CA PRO A 139 -14.02 4.49 -26.65
C PRO A 139 -14.94 4.85 -27.81
N LYS A 140 -15.76 3.89 -28.25
CA LYS A 140 -16.67 4.04 -29.40
C LYS A 140 -17.73 5.12 -29.17
N SER A 141 -18.42 5.06 -28.03
CA SER A 141 -19.48 6.01 -27.68
C SER A 141 -18.97 7.26 -26.96
N ARG A 142 -17.67 7.31 -26.62
CA ARG A 142 -17.05 8.40 -25.85
C ARG A 142 -17.82 8.71 -24.56
N THR A 143 -18.19 7.66 -23.82
CA THR A 143 -18.91 7.78 -22.54
C THR A 143 -18.30 6.89 -21.47
N TRP A 144 -18.47 7.26 -20.20
CA TRP A 144 -18.12 6.38 -19.09
C TRP A 144 -19.13 5.23 -18.99
N VAL A 145 -18.65 4.04 -18.65
CA VAL A 145 -19.53 2.89 -18.35
C VAL A 145 -20.44 3.22 -17.17
N LYS A 146 -19.88 3.89 -16.17
CA LYS A 146 -20.62 4.45 -15.03
C LYS A 146 -20.27 5.93 -14.87
N PRO A 147 -21.20 6.86 -15.17
CA PRO A 147 -20.99 8.27 -14.90
C PRO A 147 -21.01 8.51 -13.38
N ALA A 148 -19.96 9.13 -12.88
CA ALA A 148 -19.70 9.44 -11.49
C ALA A 148 -18.84 10.72 -11.40
N PRO A 149 -19.35 11.88 -11.86
CA PRO A 149 -18.58 13.13 -11.91
C PRO A 149 -18.14 13.60 -10.52
N GLN A 150 -18.92 13.26 -9.49
CA GLN A 150 -18.62 13.54 -8.08
C GLN A 150 -17.88 12.38 -7.39
N GLY A 151 -17.40 11.40 -8.15
CA GLY A 151 -16.84 10.16 -7.64
C GLY A 151 -17.90 9.10 -7.31
N LEU A 152 -17.43 7.88 -7.09
CA LEU A 152 -18.24 6.70 -6.85
C LEU A 152 -17.99 6.16 -5.44
N PRO A 153 -19.03 6.02 -4.60
CA PRO A 153 -18.90 5.35 -3.31
C PRO A 153 -18.72 3.86 -3.53
N LYS A 154 -17.74 3.28 -2.83
CA LYS A 154 -17.40 1.87 -2.89
C LYS A 154 -17.03 1.38 -1.50
N VAL A 155 -17.31 0.11 -1.21
CA VAL A 155 -16.87 -0.54 0.02
C VAL A 155 -15.91 -1.66 -0.35
N ILE A 156 -14.78 -1.72 0.34
CA ILE A 156 -13.86 -2.84 0.28
C ILE A 156 -13.69 -3.38 1.70
N GLU A 157 -13.96 -4.66 1.88
CA GLU A 157 -13.59 -5.35 3.12
C GLU A 157 -12.18 -5.87 2.98
N MET A 158 -11.39 -5.64 4.02
CA MET A 158 -10.02 -6.06 4.17
C MET A 158 -9.95 -7.16 5.22
N VAL A 159 -9.05 -8.11 5.02
CA VAL A 159 -8.75 -9.17 5.99
C VAL A 159 -7.24 -9.28 6.18
N GLU A 160 -6.82 -9.59 7.39
CA GLU A 160 -5.44 -9.94 7.66
C GLU A 160 -5.15 -11.38 7.20
N THR A 161 -4.10 -11.54 6.41
CA THR A 161 -3.63 -12.83 5.90
C THR A 161 -2.21 -13.08 6.41
N GLY A 162 -1.68 -14.29 6.21
CA GLY A 162 -0.25 -14.56 6.49
C GLY A 162 0.72 -13.66 5.71
N MET A 163 0.25 -12.97 4.66
CA MET A 163 1.02 -12.00 3.86
C MET A 163 0.68 -10.54 4.19
N GLY A 164 -0.02 -10.29 5.31
CA GLY A 164 -0.52 -8.99 5.74
C GLY A 164 -1.94 -8.68 5.26
N TRP A 165 -2.35 -7.42 5.39
CA TRP A 165 -3.69 -6.98 5.04
C TRP A 165 -3.96 -7.01 3.53
N SER A 166 -5.09 -7.60 3.16
CA SER A 166 -5.48 -7.79 1.76
C SER A 166 -6.95 -7.48 1.53
N MET A 167 -7.28 -7.04 0.31
CA MET A 167 -8.67 -6.89 -0.13
C MET A 167 -9.33 -8.27 -0.18
N TYR A 168 -10.47 -8.40 0.48
CA TYR A 168 -11.22 -9.64 0.67
C TYR A 168 -12.51 -9.68 -0.16
N ARG A 169 -13.25 -8.57 -0.17
CA ARG A 169 -14.54 -8.47 -0.87
C ARG A 169 -14.80 -7.06 -1.34
N GLU A 170 -15.31 -6.90 -2.56
CA GLU A 170 -15.83 -5.63 -3.03
C GLU A 170 -17.34 -5.59 -2.88
N MET A 171 -17.87 -4.53 -2.28
CA MET A 171 -19.31 -4.43 -2.04
C MET A 171 -19.86 -3.06 -2.40
N LYS A 172 -21.17 -3.03 -2.62
CA LYS A 172 -21.92 -1.78 -2.62
C LYS A 172 -22.09 -1.31 -1.17
N PRO A 173 -22.14 0.00 -0.91
CA PRO A 173 -22.44 0.52 0.40
C PRO A 173 -23.80 0.02 0.91
N ASP A 174 -23.84 -0.52 2.14
CA ASP A 174 -25.10 -0.89 2.82
C ASP A 174 -26.00 0.34 3.05
N LYS A 175 -25.36 1.50 3.28
CA LYS A 175 -26.03 2.81 3.37
C LYS A 175 -25.41 3.74 2.32
N PRO A 176 -26.23 4.54 1.62
CA PRO A 176 -25.70 5.50 0.66
C PRO A 176 -24.84 6.53 1.40
N PHE A 177 -23.61 6.72 0.93
CA PHE A 177 -22.77 7.85 1.32
C PHE A 177 -22.28 8.58 0.06
N SER A 178 -22.06 9.88 0.17
CA SER A 178 -21.75 10.74 -0.96
C SER A 178 -20.25 11.03 -1.06
N CYS A 179 -19.74 11.04 -2.28
CA CYS A 179 -18.38 11.47 -2.62
C CYS A 179 -18.29 12.94 -3.04
N ALA A 180 -19.41 13.68 -3.05
CA ALA A 180 -19.47 15.05 -3.59
C ALA A 180 -18.54 16.05 -2.92
N LYS A 181 -18.17 15.83 -1.65
CA LYS A 181 -17.25 16.70 -0.89
C LYS A 181 -15.80 16.23 -0.93
N VAL A 182 -15.51 15.14 -1.64
CA VAL A 182 -14.17 14.55 -1.70
C VAL A 182 -13.34 15.26 -2.76
N ARG A 183 -12.15 15.71 -2.37
CA ARG A 183 -11.15 16.23 -3.30
C ARG A 183 -10.30 15.08 -3.81
N PHE A 184 -10.37 14.82 -5.12
CA PHE A 184 -9.52 13.84 -5.79
C PHE A 184 -8.21 14.53 -6.26
N PRO A 185 -7.02 13.98 -5.93
CA PRO A 185 -5.74 14.59 -6.26
C PRO A 185 -5.25 14.36 -7.71
N ALA A 186 -5.89 13.48 -8.49
CA ALA A 186 -5.47 13.12 -9.85
C ALA A 186 -6.35 13.71 -10.96
#